data_AF-A0A382Q3J3-F1
#
_entry.id   AF-A0A382Q3J3-F1
#
_cell.length_a   1.000
_cell.length_b   1.000
_cell.length_c   1.000
_cell.angle_alpha   90.00
_cell.angle_beta   90.00
_cell.angle_gamma   90.00
#
_symmetry.space_group_name_H-M   'P 1'
#
loop_
_entity.id
_entity.type
_entity.pdbx_description
1 polymer ?
#
loop_
_entity_poly.entity_id
_entity_poly.type
_entity_poly.pdbx_seq_one_letter_code
_entity_poly.pdbx_strand_id
1 'polypeptide(L)' 'MDARVENKLSHFVGGCRIEGQSERYGDVYNPATGEIIRRVPLASKGEVQSIIENAARAFPDWSQ' A
#
# COMPACT_ATOMS: atom_id res chain seq x y z
N MET A 1 4.15 24.22 -10.22
CA MET A 1 3.87 24.50 -8.80
C MET A 1 2.36 24.61 -8.73
N ASP A 2 1.58 23.73 -8.11
CA ASP A 2 1.74 22.94 -6.89
C ASP A 2 0.86 21.68 -7.06
N ALA A 3 1.35 20.49 -6.72
CA ALA A 3 0.53 19.27 -6.65
C ALA A 3 1.11 18.36 -5.58
N ARG A 4 0.96 18.79 -4.32
CA ARG A 4 1.40 18.06 -3.13
C ARG A 4 0.54 16.84 -2.79
N VAL A 5 -0.15 16.27 -3.77
CA VAL A 5 -0.81 14.95 -3.71
C VAL A 5 -0.69 14.30 -5.11
N GLU A 6 -0.60 12.97 -5.18
CA GLU A 6 -0.83 12.12 -6.38
C GLU A 6 0.35 11.63 -7.24
N ASN A 7 1.34 10.96 -6.61
CA ASN A 7 2.06 9.87 -7.30
C ASN A 7 2.41 8.71 -6.35
N LYS A 8 1.65 8.57 -5.25
CA LYS A 8 1.83 7.50 -4.26
C LYS A 8 0.72 6.46 -4.44
N LEU A 9 1.10 5.20 -4.43
CA LEU A 9 0.16 4.08 -4.36
C LEU A 9 -0.37 3.93 -2.92
N SER A 10 -1.38 3.09 -2.75
CA SER A 10 -1.99 2.76 -1.46
C SER A 10 -1.88 1.27 -1.21
N HIS A 11 -1.94 0.84 0.05
CA HIS A 11 -2.25 -0.54 0.36
C HIS A 11 -3.73 -0.81 0.09
N PHE A 12 -4.09 -2.08 -0.11
CA PHE A 12 -5.48 -2.50 -0.25
C PHE A 12 -5.77 -3.58 0.79
N VAL A 13 -6.61 -3.26 1.77
CA VAL A 13 -6.82 -4.05 2.98
C VAL A 13 -8.30 -4.02 3.32
N GLY A 14 -8.89 -5.19 3.63
CA GLY A 14 -10.30 -5.28 4.03
C GLY A 14 -11.29 -4.73 3.00
N GLY A 15 -10.95 -4.77 1.70
CA GLY A 15 -11.80 -4.24 0.62
C GLY A 15 -11.64 -2.75 0.36
N CYS A 16 -10.73 -2.05 1.03
CA CYS A 16 -10.54 -0.60 0.91
C CYS A 16 -9.09 -0.23 0.59
N ARG A 17 -8.88 0.90 -0.10
CA ARG A 17 -7.56 1.52 -0.22
C ARG A 17 -7.24 2.24 1.09
N ILE A 18 -6.06 1.97 1.64
CA ILE A 18 -5.55 2.66 2.83
C ILE A 18 -4.16 3.23 2.55
N GLU A 19 -3.87 4.40 3.11
CA GLU A 19 -2.53 4.96 3.06
C GLU A 19 -1.55 4.10 3.87
N GLY A 20 -0.31 4.02 3.41
CA GLY A 20 0.77 3.45 4.21
C GLY A 20 1.01 4.32 5.44
N GLN A 21 1.04 3.70 6.61
CA GLN A 21 1.30 4.36 7.90
C GLN A 21 2.81 4.51 8.15
N SER A 22 3.66 3.83 7.39
CA SER A 22 5.09 4.07 7.39
C SER A 22 5.47 5.29 6.54
N GLU A 23 6.59 5.94 6.89
CA GLU A 23 7.19 6.99 6.07
C GLU A 23 8.05 6.44 4.91
N ARG A 24 8.15 5.11 4.78
CA ARG A 24 9.02 4.45 3.80
C ARG A 24 8.29 4.26 2.50
N TYR A 25 8.93 4.67 1.40
CA TYR A 25 8.43 4.49 0.05
C TYR A 25 9.53 3.95 -0.85
N GLY A 26 9.16 3.07 -1.77
CA GLY A 26 10.00 2.65 -2.90
C GLY A 26 9.58 3.37 -4.16
N ASP A 27 10.52 3.62 -5.06
CA ASP A 27 10.23 4.23 -6.36
C ASP A 27 9.86 3.15 -7.38
N VAL A 28 8.86 3.43 -8.20
CA VAL A 28 8.43 2.59 -9.32
C VAL A 28 8.90 3.25 -10.60
N TYR A 29 9.66 2.52 -11.40
CA TYR A 29 10.28 3.04 -12.62
C TYR A 29 9.54 2.60 -13.88
N ASN A 30 9.55 3.44 -14.90
CA ASN A 30 9.28 3.03 -16.27
C ASN A 30 10.48 2.21 -16.79
N PRO A 31 10.32 0.94 -17.18
CA PRO A 31 11.44 0.11 -17.59
C PRO A 31 12.08 0.54 -18.92
N ALA A 32 11.37 1.31 -19.76
CA ALA A 32 11.88 1.77 -21.05
C ALA A 32 12.70 3.08 -20.93
N THR A 33 12.36 3.97 -19.98
CA THR A 33 12.99 5.29 -19.85
C THR A 33 13.83 5.45 -18.59
N GLY A 34 13.65 4.58 -17.59
CA GLY A 34 14.29 4.71 -16.28
C GLY A 34 13.70 5.83 -15.40
N GLU A 35 12.63 6.49 -15.83
CA GLU A 35 12.00 7.57 -15.07
C GLU A 35 11.11 7.02 -13.95
N ILE A 36 11.03 7.74 -12.83
CA ILE A 36 10.11 7.40 -11.73
C ILE A 36 8.68 7.76 -12.15
N ILE A 37 7.81 6.76 -12.16
CA ILE A 37 6.40 6.92 -12.52
C ILE A 37 5.48 6.95 -11.30
N ARG A 38 5.83 6.27 -10.19
CA ARG A 38 5.04 6.23 -8.95
C ARG A 38 5.95 5.98 -7.74
N ARG A 39 5.40 6.11 -6.54
CA ARG A 39 6.01 5.66 -5.28
C ARG A 39 5.09 4.68 -4.57
N VAL A 40 5.61 3.53 -4.15
CA VAL A 40 4.86 2.49 -3.43
C VAL A 40 5.15 2.58 -1.93
N PRO A 41 4.13 2.62 -1.05
CA PRO A 41 4.36 2.58 0.39
C PRO A 41 4.96 1.22 0.77
N LEU A 42 5.96 1.24 1.65
CA LEU A 42 6.61 0.05 2.19
C LEU A 42 6.09 -0.19 3.61
N ALA A 43 5.24 -1.19 3.78
CA ALA A 43 4.59 -1.47 5.05
C ALA A 43 5.62 -1.74 6.17
N SER A 44 5.37 -1.18 7.34
CA SER A 44 6.05 -1.53 8.57
C SER A 44 5.61 -2.91 9.08
N LYS A 45 6.38 -3.49 10.00
CA LYS A 45 5.99 -4.74 10.66
C LYS A 45 4.64 -4.62 11.38
N GLY A 46 4.37 -3.48 12.01
CA GLY A 46 3.11 -3.22 12.71
C GLY A 46 1.91 -3.19 11.77
N GLU A 47 2.04 -2.51 10.63
CA GLU A 47 0.99 -2.52 9.60
C GLU A 47 0.71 -3.93 9.08
N VAL A 48 1.76 -4.69 8.76
CA VAL A 48 1.59 -6.08 8.30
C VAL A 48 0.86 -6.92 9.35
N GLN A 49 1.18 -6.77 10.63
CA GLN A 49 0.49 -7.47 11.71
C GLN A 49 -1.02 -7.14 11.76
N SER A 50 -1.39 -5.87 11.68
CA SER A 50 -2.80 -5.47 11.66
C SER A 50 -3.54 -5.94 10.41
N ILE A 51 -2.85 -6.03 9.27
CA ILE A 51 -3.42 -6.58 8.02
C ILE A 51 -3.70 -8.07 8.15
N ILE A 52 -2.79 -8.83 8.78
CA ILE A 52 -2.99 -10.25 9.07
C ILE A 52 -4.22 -10.44 9.97
N GLU A 53 -4.38 -9.62 11.01
CA GLU A 53 -5.55 -9.66 11.90
C GLU A 53 -6.86 -9.31 11.18
N ASN A 54 -6.82 -8.38 10.21
CA ASN A 54 -7.97 -8.10 9.34
C ASN A 54 -8.34 -9.33 8.48
N ALA A 55 -7.35 -9.96 7.84
CA ALA A 55 -7.57 -11.15 7.02
C ALA A 55 -8.09 -12.34 7.86
N ALA A 56 -7.55 -12.55 9.06
CA ALA A 56 -7.99 -13.60 9.97
C ALA A 56 -9.46 -13.41 10.40
N ARG A 57 -9.91 -12.16 10.62
CA ARG A 57 -11.31 -11.85 10.93
C ARG A 57 -12.25 -12.08 9.74
N ALA A 58 -11.78 -11.87 8.51
CA ALA A 58 -12.58 -12.09 7.31
C ALA A 58 -12.71 -13.59 6.93
N PHE A 59 -11.77 -14.42 7.38
CA PHE A 59 -11.69 -15.83 6.98
C PHE A 59 -12.95 -16.67 7.31
N PRO A 60 -13.57 -16.57 8.50
CA PRO A 60 -14.76 -17.37 8.83
C PRO A 60 -15.88 -17.17 7.81
N ASP A 61 -16.21 -15.92 7.45
CA ASP A 61 -17.28 -15.61 6.50
C ASP A 61 -16.92 -16.02 5.06
N TRP A 62 -15.64 -15.95 4.69
CA TRP A 62 -15.17 -16.29 3.34
C TRP A 62 -15.11 -17.81 3.07
N SER A 63 -14.87 -18.61 4.10
CA SER A 63 -14.59 -20.06 3.98
C SER A 63 -15.81 -20.97 4.17
N GLN A 64 -17.02 -20.40 4.24
CA GLN A 64 -18.27 -21.16 4.36
C GLN A 64 -18.66 -21.88 3.07
#